data_AF-A0A083YGD9-F1
#
_entry.id   AF-A0A083YGD9-F1
#
_cell.length_a   1.000
_cell.length_b   1.000
_cell.length_c   1.000
_cell.angle_alpha   90.00
_cell.angle_beta   90.00
_cell.angle_gamma   90.00
#
_symmetry.space_group_name_H-M   'P 1'
#
loop_
_entity.id
_entity.type
_entity.pdbx_description
1 polymer ?
#
loop_
_entity_poly.entity_id
_entity_poly.type
_entity_poly.pdbx_seq_one_letter_code
_entity_poly.pdbx_strand_id
1 'polypeptide(L)' 'MLETPFTLPSFKGEQISLFSLDLKARFTSKNLKYPLKNLRLKTLFSGSLNEATDSFLALALHLNRWCWCIKNSYKRV' A
#
# COMPACT_ATOMS: atom_id res chain seq x y z
N MET A 1 9.40 -11.19 -14.36
CA MET A 1 8.49 -10.13 -13.85
C MET A 1 9.33 -9.19 -13.02
N LEU A 2 9.36 -7.89 -13.34
CA LEU A 2 10.10 -6.91 -12.53
C LEU A 2 9.21 -6.54 -11.34
N GLU A 3 9.61 -6.90 -10.13
CA GLU A 3 9.07 -6.28 -8.93
C GLU A 3 9.76 -4.93 -8.77
N THR A 4 8.97 -3.86 -8.66
CA THR A 4 9.51 -2.55 -8.29
C THR A 4 9.18 -2.27 -6.82
N PRO A 5 10.04 -2.73 -5.88
CA PRO A 5 9.86 -2.41 -4.48
C PRO A 5 10.20 -0.94 -4.25
N PHE A 6 9.34 -0.26 -3.49
CA PHE A 6 9.62 1.08 -2.99
C PHE A 6 9.26 1.17 -1.51
N THR A 7 10.02 1.98 -0.80
CA THR A 7 9.84 2.23 0.63
C THR A 7 9.35 3.64 0.86
N LEU A 8 8.35 3.79 1.73
CA LEU A 8 7.82 5.08 2.14
C LEU A 8 8.00 5.28 3.65
N PRO A 9 8.53 6.44 4.09
CA PRO A 9 8.60 6.78 5.52
C PRO A 9 7.18 6.90 6.10
N SER A 10 6.95 6.38 7.29
CA SER A 10 5.64 6.26 7.94
C SER A 10 5.80 6.33 9.48
N PHE A 11 4.72 6.07 10.22
CA PHE A 11 4.77 5.86 11.65
C PHE A 11 3.71 4.86 12.06
N LYS A 12 3.94 4.14 13.17
CA LYS A 12 2.99 3.18 13.70
C LYS A 12 1.63 3.86 13.96
N GLY A 13 0.56 3.31 13.40
CA GLY A 13 -0.79 3.87 13.47
C GLY A 13 -1.18 4.79 12.30
N GLU A 14 -0.26 5.14 11.40
CA GLU A 14 -0.57 5.95 10.21
C GLU A 14 -1.58 5.21 9.32
N GLN A 15 -2.66 5.89 8.93
CA GLN A 15 -3.66 5.31 8.04
C GLN A 15 -3.18 5.36 6.59
N ILE A 16 -3.18 4.20 5.94
CA ILE A 16 -2.71 3.97 4.59
C ILE A 16 -3.87 3.49 3.72
N SER A 17 -4.08 4.14 2.59
CA SER A 17 -5.02 3.66 1.57
C SER A 17 -4.33 3.53 0.22
N LEU A 18 -4.48 2.36 -0.40
CA LEU A 18 -3.87 2.00 -1.68
C LEU A 18 -4.94 1.90 -2.76
N PHE A 19 -4.71 2.61 -3.87
CA PHE A 19 -5.62 2.67 -5.01
C PHE A 19 -4.86 2.33 -6.30
N SER A 20 -5.51 1.60 -7.20
CA SER A 20 -5.01 1.34 -8.54
C SER A 20 -6.14 1.35 -9.55
N LEU A 21 -5.92 2.01 -10.69
CA LEU A 21 -6.82 1.94 -11.84
C LEU A 21 -6.60 0.66 -12.67
N ASP A 22 -5.46 0.00 -12.51
CA ASP A 22 -5.19 -1.28 -13.17
C ASP A 22 -5.66 -2.44 -12.28
N LEU A 23 -6.82 -2.99 -12.61
CA LEU A 23 -7.37 -4.16 -11.93
C LEU A 23 -6.52 -5.43 -12.11
N LYS A 24 -5.49 -5.43 -12.96
CA LYS A 24 -4.52 -6.53 -13.07
C LYS A 24 -3.30 -6.35 -12.18
N ALA A 25 -3.08 -5.15 -11.62
CA ALA A 25 -2.00 -4.86 -10.70
C ALA A 25 -2.06 -5.78 -9.49
N ARG A 26 -0.89 -6.27 -9.08
CA ARG A 26 -0.73 -7.09 -7.87
C ARG A 26 0.24 -6.43 -6.92
N PHE A 27 -0.16 -6.39 -5.66
CA PHE A 27 0.56 -5.71 -4.60
C PHE A 27 1.05 -6.70 -3.57
N THR A 28 2.29 -6.50 -3.15
CA THR A 28 2.87 -7.14 -1.97
C THR A 28 3.33 -6.04 -1.02
N SER A 29 3.07 -6.18 0.28
CA SER A 29 3.46 -5.18 1.27
C SER A 29 4.15 -5.77 2.49
N LYS A 30 4.97 -4.94 3.15
CA LYS A 30 5.49 -5.19 4.51
C LYS A 30 5.15 -4.01 5.41
N ASN A 31 4.99 -4.28 6.70
CA ASN A 31 4.67 -3.29 7.73
C ASN A 31 3.30 -2.60 7.56
N LEU A 32 2.34 -3.32 6.98
CA LEU A 32 0.91 -3.00 7.06
C LEU A 32 0.23 -3.97 8.03
N LYS A 33 -0.72 -3.47 8.81
CA LYS A 33 -1.57 -4.25 9.72
C LYS A 33 -2.34 -5.33 8.96
N TYR A 34 -2.81 -5.02 7.76
CA TYR A 34 -3.39 -5.97 6.82
C TYR A 34 -2.43 -6.16 5.63
N PRO A 35 -1.50 -7.12 5.69
CA PRO A 35 -0.47 -7.28 4.66
C PRO A 35 -1.06 -7.74 3.33
N LEU A 36 -0.60 -7.12 2.25
CA LEU A 36 -0.94 -7.52 0.89
C LEU A 36 0.03 -8.62 0.46
N LYS A 37 -0.49 -9.76 -0.01
CA LYS A 37 0.31 -10.90 -0.47
C LYS A 37 -0.08 -11.23 -1.91
N ASN A 38 0.65 -10.67 -2.87
CA ASN A 38 0.34 -10.81 -4.30
C ASN A 38 -1.15 -10.49 -4.62
N LEU A 39 -1.70 -9.51 -3.90
CA LEU A 39 -3.13 -9.25 -3.89
C LEU A 39 -3.53 -8.37 -5.08
N ARG A 40 -4.60 -8.77 -5.76
CA ARG A 40 -5.24 -7.96 -6.79
C ARG A 40 -6.35 -7.13 -6.18
N LEU A 41 -6.26 -5.81 -6.30
CA LEU A 41 -7.34 -4.91 -5.88
C LEU A 41 -8.52 -5.07 -6.85
N LYS A 42 -9.59 -5.74 -6.41
CA LYS A 42 -10.78 -6.01 -7.25
C LYS A 42 -11.65 -4.76 -7.46
N THR A 43 -11.54 -3.81 -6.54
CA THR A 43 -12.24 -2.52 -6.55
C THR A 43 -11.26 -1.43 -6.12
N LEU A 44 -11.54 -0.17 -6.48
CA LEU A 44 -10.70 0.98 -6.14
C LEU A 44 -10.40 1.05 -4.64
N PHE A 45 -11.40 0.78 -3.79
CA PHE A 45 -11.32 0.93 -2.34
C PHE A 45 -10.85 -0.33 -1.59
N SER A 46 -10.55 -1.44 -2.29
CA SER A 46 -10.19 -2.71 -1.64
C SER A 46 -8.84 -2.69 -0.90
N GLY A 47 -8.03 -1.64 -1.09
CA GLY A 47 -6.78 -1.39 -0.36
C GLY A 47 -6.86 -0.24 0.64
N SER A 48 -8.05 0.24 0.99
CA SER A 48 -8.25 1.37 1.91
C SER A 48 -8.26 0.96 3.38
N LEU A 49 -8.12 1.96 4.28
CA LEU A 49 -8.20 1.80 5.74
C LEU A 49 -7.20 0.80 6.34
N ASN A 50 -6.03 0.68 5.71
CA ASN A 50 -4.92 -0.06 6.29
C ASN A 50 -4.14 0.83 7.27
N GLU A 51 -3.27 0.22 8.06
CA GLU A 51 -2.53 0.92 9.11
C GLU A 51 -1.06 0.51 9.04
N ALA A 52 -0.14 1.47 9.10
CA ALA A 52 1.27 1.19 9.19
C ALA A 52 1.62 0.65 10.59
N THR A 53 2.45 -0.38 10.65
CA THR A 53 2.86 -0.99 11.93
C THR A 53 4.23 -0.52 12.41
N ASP A 54 4.93 0.27 11.60
CA ASP A 54 6.33 0.68 11.80
C ASP A 54 6.58 2.09 11.24
N SER A 55 7.80 2.60 11.42
CA SER A 55 8.39 3.82 10.88
C SER A 55 8.53 3.86 9.36
N PHE A 56 8.29 2.74 8.67
CA PHE A 56 8.28 2.68 7.22
C PHE A 56 7.37 1.55 6.72
N LEU A 57 6.95 1.71 5.47
CA LEU A 57 6.17 0.75 4.69
C LEU A 57 6.97 0.37 3.44
N ALA A 58 6.97 -0.91 3.08
CA ALA A 58 7.49 -1.36 1.78
C ALA A 58 6.34 -1.88 0.91
N LEU A 59 6.31 -1.47 -0.35
CA LEU A 59 5.34 -1.90 -1.35
C LEU A 59 6.06 -2.39 -2.59
N ALA A 60 5.66 -3.55 -3.10
CA ALA A 60 6.12 -4.08 -4.38
C ALA A 60 4.94 -4.24 -5.32
N LEU A 61 5.12 -3.74 -6.53
CA LEU A 61 4.14 -3.84 -7.62
C LEU A 61 4.68 -4.82 -8.67
N HIS A 62 3.87 -5.81 -9.05
CA HIS A 62 4.30 -6.86 -10.00
C HIS A 62 4.03 -6.53 -11.48
N LEU A 63 3.63 -5.31 -11.82
CA LEU A 63 3.41 -4.82 -13.20
C LEU A 63 3.70 -3.31 -13.27
N ASN A 64 4.47 -2.86 -14.27
CA ASN A 64 4.98 -1.49 -14.35
C ASN A 64 3.88 -0.47 -14.74
N ARG A 65 3.05 -0.04 -13.79
CA ARG A 65 1.97 0.94 -13.98
C ARG A 65 1.81 1.89 -12.80
N TRP A 66 1.12 3.00 -13.03
CA TRP A 66 0.83 4.02 -12.02
C TRP A 66 -0.14 3.49 -10.95
N CYS A 67 0.25 3.63 -9.68
CA CYS A 67 -0.60 3.38 -8.52
C CYS A 67 -0.49 4.56 -7.54
N TRP A 68 -1.54 4.81 -6.77
CA TRP A 68 -1.53 5.84 -5.74
C TRP A 68 -1.54 5.23 -4.35
N CYS A 69 -0.62 5.72 -3.52
CA CYS A 69 -0.61 5.49 -2.07
C CYS A 69 -0.98 6.80 -1.41
N ILE A 70 -2.09 6.81 -0.67
CA ILE A 70 -2.52 7.95 0.12
C ILE A 70 -2.21 7.67 1.58
N LYS A 71 -1.43 8.56 2.18
CA LYS A 71 -1.14 8.58 3.61
C LYS A 71 -1.99 9.66 4.24
N ASN A 72 -2.74 9.29 5.27
CA ASN A 72 -3.44 10.28 6.05
C ASN A 72 -2.54 10.73 7.20
N SER A 73 -2.03 11.96 7.10
CA SER A 73 -1.09 12.54 8.06
C SER A 73 -1.74 13.18 9.28
N TYR A 74 -3.06 13.05 9.48
CA TYR A 74 -3.68 13.50 10.73
C TYR A 74 -3.12 12.68 11.89
N LYS A 75 -2.12 13.24 12.58
CA LYS A 75 -1.81 12.86 13.95
C LYS A 75 -3.08 13.11 14.75
N ARG A 76 -3.71 12.05 15.20
CA ARG A 76 -4.76 12.15 16.22
C ARG A 76 -4.05 12.71 17.46
N VAL A 77 -4.18 14.01 17.67
CA VAL A 77 -3.74 14.72 18.89
C VAL A 77 -4.59 14.23 20.05
#